data_AF-A0A1N7D667-F1
#
_entry.id   AF-A0A1N7D667-F1
#
_cell.length_a   1.000
_cell.length_b   1.000
_cell.length_c   1.000
_cell.angle_alpha   90.00
_cell.angle_beta   90.00
_cell.angle_gamma   90.00
#
_symmetry.space_group_name_H-M   'P 1'
#
loop_
_entity.id
_entity.type
_entity.pdbx_description
1 polymer ?
#
loop_
_entity_poly.entity_id
_entity_poly.type
_entity_poly.pdbx_seq_one_letter_code
_entity_poly.pdbx_strand_id
1 'polypeptide(L)'
;METLYEDLEEDSQHEIDVRVRDCSLAEKENRAFELSLEDSNGTRFPFVVWEKSEEGRSFDWEIGCWYRLSGVSVNSWPSGKVLHGTSSLKIEKLGTSQSRKSSDILFLTDSHLGKTTHSYGGLSWSVNPEEGLRAAIEYAIHKNVDAVVHGGDLFHNPGSGIEEEDTAVCRRVLTELAEHGIPFYFIYGNHERQAGRRIMERFTDDGLAVHLGSRYEVIGDAVAFYGVDHQSDWTDFVLDLERAPENLATVLCLHQSIAPFTASGSPDCSLNRLLDSSNIPLDLVITGHTHSRSEHHHGESRGLSGGATTRVGETKDDLLPSIELISVQGKKVSSKREFL
;
A
#
# COMPACT_ATOMS: atom_id res chain seq x y z
N MET A 1 3.41 15.72 10.04
CA MET A 1 2.19 16.30 9.44
C MET A 1 2.69 17.33 8.44
N GLU A 2 2.27 17.24 7.17
CA GLU A 2 2.70 18.16 6.11
C GLU A 2 2.01 19.52 6.36
N THR A 3 2.77 20.62 6.40
CA THR A 3 2.22 21.97 6.60
C THR A 3 1.45 22.41 5.37
N LEU A 4 0.20 22.84 5.52
CA LEU A 4 -0.63 23.36 4.44
C LEU A 4 -0.69 24.89 4.46
N TYR A 5 -1.14 25.49 3.36
CA TYR A 5 -1.31 26.96 3.29
C TYR A 5 -2.26 27.51 4.37
N GLU A 6 -3.27 26.73 4.75
CA GLU A 6 -4.22 27.12 5.80
C GLU A 6 -3.59 27.18 7.19
N ASP A 7 -2.55 26.37 7.45
CA ASP A 7 -1.84 26.29 8.72
C ASP A 7 -0.86 27.46 8.94
N LEU A 8 -0.58 28.24 7.89
CA LEU A 8 0.43 29.29 7.92
C LEU A 8 -0.04 30.52 8.70
N GLU A 9 0.68 30.89 9.75
CA GLU A 9 0.38 32.05 10.60
C GLU A 9 1.38 33.20 10.41
N GLU A 10 0.94 34.44 10.68
CA GLU A 10 1.83 35.61 10.74
C GLU A 10 2.85 35.48 11.88
N ASP A 11 3.90 36.32 11.85
CA ASP A 11 4.96 36.40 12.87
C ASP A 11 5.72 35.09 13.15
N SER A 12 5.56 34.09 12.29
CA SER A 12 6.26 32.80 12.34
C SER A 12 7.02 32.50 11.05
N GLN A 13 8.02 31.64 11.15
CA GLN A 13 8.74 31.06 10.01
C GLN A 13 8.24 29.65 9.79
N HIS A 14 7.94 29.31 8.54
CA HIS A 14 7.33 28.03 8.20
C HIS A 14 8.19 27.22 7.24
N GLU A 15 7.95 25.92 7.27
CA GLU A 15 8.36 24.97 6.25
C GLU A 15 7.13 24.44 5.52
N ILE A 16 7.16 24.46 4.19
CA ILE A 16 6.04 24.03 3.34
C ILE A 16 6.54 23.43 2.03
N ASP A 17 5.94 22.31 1.62
CA ASP A 17 6.18 21.68 0.31
C ASP A 17 5.20 22.25 -0.72
N VAL A 18 5.73 22.74 -1.85
CA VAL A 18 4.97 23.53 -2.83
C VAL A 18 5.34 23.20 -4.26
N ARG A 19 4.36 23.27 -5.15
CA ARG A 19 4.57 23.21 -6.61
C ARG A 19 4.58 24.59 -7.22
N VAL A 20 5.57 24.89 -8.05
CA VAL A 20 5.58 26.10 -8.88
C VAL A 20 4.55 25.96 -10.00
N ARG A 21 3.60 26.88 -10.07
CA ARG A 21 2.60 26.96 -11.15
C ARG A 21 2.89 28.05 -12.16
N ASP A 22 3.49 29.13 -11.69
CA ASP A 22 3.96 30.23 -12.52
C ASP A 22 5.15 30.89 -11.83
N CYS A 23 6.09 31.41 -12.62
CA CYS A 23 7.26 32.12 -12.11
C CYS A 23 7.64 33.24 -13.07
N SER A 24 7.80 34.44 -12.53
CA SER A 24 8.20 35.62 -13.27
C SER A 24 9.24 36.43 -12.48
N LEU A 25 10.14 37.12 -13.20
CA LEU A 25 10.99 38.14 -12.58
C LEU A 25 10.11 39.28 -12.09
N ALA A 26 10.37 39.78 -10.90
CA ALA A 26 9.56 40.84 -10.33
C ALA A 26 9.84 42.19 -11.00
N GLU A 27 8.79 42.97 -11.31
CA GLU A 27 8.94 44.33 -11.84
C GLU A 27 9.26 45.37 -10.75
N LYS A 28 9.00 45.02 -9.48
CA LYS A 28 9.16 45.92 -8.34
C LYS A 28 10.57 45.85 -7.77
N GLU A 29 11.12 47.01 -7.42
CA GLU A 29 12.42 47.10 -6.75
C GLU A 29 12.49 46.23 -5.48
N ASN A 30 13.64 45.58 -5.28
CA ASN A 30 13.97 44.68 -4.16
C ASN A 30 13.28 43.31 -4.14
N ARG A 31 12.56 42.94 -5.21
CA ARG A 31 12.03 41.59 -5.43
C ARG A 31 12.78 40.95 -6.58
N ALA A 32 13.15 39.69 -6.42
CA ALA A 32 13.77 38.90 -7.47
C ALA A 32 12.71 38.20 -8.32
N PHE A 33 11.74 37.54 -7.67
CA PHE A 33 10.69 36.77 -8.34
C PHE A 33 9.31 36.96 -7.70
N GLU A 34 8.27 36.87 -8.53
CA GLU A 34 6.88 36.66 -8.12
C GLU A 34 6.39 35.34 -8.71
N LEU A 35 5.96 34.43 -7.83
CA LEU A 35 5.54 33.08 -8.19
C LEU A 35 4.08 32.85 -7.78
N SER A 36 3.39 32.02 -8.57
CA SER A 36 2.19 31.32 -8.10
C SER A 36 2.61 29.93 -7.66
N LEU A 37 2.39 29.62 -6.39
CA LEU A 37 2.64 28.31 -5.82
C LEU A 37 1.33 27.56 -5.59
N GLU A 38 1.43 26.26 -5.35
CA GLU A 38 0.33 25.38 -4.99
C GLU A 38 0.79 24.40 -3.90
N ASP A 39 0.02 24.24 -2.82
CA ASP A 39 0.33 23.24 -1.77
C ASP A 39 -0.14 21.82 -2.16
N SER A 40 0.08 20.86 -1.25
CA SER A 40 -0.31 19.46 -1.45
C SER A 40 -1.82 19.22 -1.58
N ASN A 41 -2.65 20.15 -1.10
CA ASN A 41 -4.11 20.13 -1.26
C ASN A 41 -4.60 20.82 -2.54
N GLY A 42 -3.70 21.36 -3.36
CA GLY A 42 -4.07 22.06 -4.59
C GLY A 42 -4.43 23.53 -4.37
N THR A 43 -4.23 24.08 -3.17
CA THR A 43 -4.51 25.49 -2.87
C THR A 43 -3.44 26.36 -3.52
N ARG A 44 -3.86 27.32 -4.35
CA ARG A 44 -2.95 28.25 -5.01
C ARG A 44 -2.78 29.55 -4.25
N PHE A 45 -1.55 30.02 -4.14
CA PHE A 45 -1.21 31.25 -3.43
C PHE A 45 0.04 31.94 -4.00
N PRO A 46 0.15 33.26 -3.81
CA PRO A 46 1.32 34.02 -4.26
C PRO A 46 2.52 33.84 -3.32
N PHE A 47 3.71 33.80 -3.91
CA PHE A 47 4.98 33.80 -3.21
C PHE A 47 5.93 34.85 -3.80
N VAL A 48 6.53 35.65 -2.94
CA VAL A 48 7.45 36.72 -3.33
C VAL A 48 8.84 36.41 -2.80
N VAL A 49 9.81 36.28 -3.70
CA VAL A 49 11.23 36.13 -3.37
C VAL A 49 11.88 37.51 -3.40
N TRP A 50 12.49 37.91 -2.29
CA TRP A 50 13.17 39.19 -2.17
C TRP A 50 14.63 39.10 -2.62
N GLU A 51 15.19 40.20 -3.15
CA GLU A 51 16.61 40.29 -3.58
C GLU A 51 17.61 39.99 -2.44
N LYS A 52 17.21 40.23 -1.20
CA LYS A 52 17.99 39.88 0.00
C LYS A 52 18.04 38.38 0.30
N SER A 53 17.26 37.55 -0.40
CA SER A 53 17.35 36.09 -0.30
C SER A 53 18.54 35.61 -1.12
N GLU A 54 19.66 35.29 -0.46
CA GLU A 54 20.87 34.85 -1.16
C GLU A 54 20.62 33.59 -2.01
N GLU A 55 19.81 32.67 -1.49
CA GLU A 55 19.46 31.41 -2.14
C GLU A 55 18.37 31.59 -3.20
N GLY A 56 17.36 32.40 -2.92
CA GLY A 56 16.21 32.58 -3.81
C GLY A 56 16.41 33.55 -4.97
N ARG A 57 17.24 34.59 -4.82
CA ARG A 57 17.33 35.70 -5.80
C ARG A 57 17.81 35.30 -7.19
N SER A 58 18.53 34.20 -7.29
CA SER A 58 19.05 33.66 -8.55
C SER A 58 18.70 32.18 -8.73
N PHE A 59 17.66 31.71 -8.03
CA PHE A 59 17.27 30.31 -8.08
C PHE A 59 16.57 30.00 -9.42
N ASP A 60 16.91 28.85 -10.01
CA ASP A 60 16.33 28.39 -11.28
C ASP A 60 15.03 27.63 -11.01
N TRP A 61 13.93 28.37 -10.95
CA TRP A 61 12.60 27.82 -10.68
C TRP A 61 12.02 27.13 -11.92
N GLU A 62 11.61 25.87 -11.76
CA GLU A 62 10.99 25.09 -12.83
C GLU A 62 9.48 24.97 -12.62
N ILE A 63 8.71 25.45 -13.60
CA ILE A 63 7.25 25.30 -13.60
C ILE A 63 6.88 23.81 -13.56
N GLY A 64 6.00 23.44 -12.64
CA GLY A 64 5.54 22.08 -12.40
C GLY A 64 6.42 21.29 -11.41
N CYS A 65 7.57 21.82 -11.01
CA CYS A 65 8.45 21.20 -10.01
C CYS A 65 7.99 21.52 -8.59
N TRP A 66 8.21 20.56 -7.70
CA TRP A 66 7.99 20.65 -6.26
C TRP A 66 9.27 21.05 -5.54
N TYR A 67 9.11 21.84 -4.50
CA TYR A 67 10.17 22.34 -3.65
C TYR A 67 9.72 22.29 -2.19
N ARG A 68 10.64 21.99 -1.28
CA ARG A 68 10.48 22.28 0.14
C ARG A 68 11.08 23.65 0.40
N LEU A 69 10.24 24.55 0.89
CA LEU A 69 10.65 25.90 1.28
C LEU A 69 10.66 25.99 2.80
N SER A 70 11.81 26.32 3.38
CA SER A 70 11.93 26.55 4.83
C SER A 70 12.31 28.00 5.10
N GLY A 71 11.91 28.54 6.25
CA GLY A 71 12.17 29.95 6.59
C GLY A 71 11.30 30.92 5.79
N VAL A 72 10.07 30.50 5.47
CA VAL A 72 9.08 31.32 4.77
C VAL A 72 8.30 32.15 5.79
N SER A 73 8.15 33.44 5.56
CA SER A 73 7.28 34.32 6.36
C SER A 73 5.97 34.61 5.62
N VAL A 74 4.94 34.97 6.36
CA VAL A 74 3.57 35.13 5.85
C VAL A 74 3.04 36.51 6.20
N ASN A 75 2.40 37.16 5.24
CA ASN A 75 1.55 38.34 5.48
C ASN A 75 0.11 38.00 5.10
N SER A 76 -0.84 38.31 5.97
CA SER A 76 -2.26 38.03 5.77
C SER A 76 -3.01 39.30 5.36
N TRP A 77 -3.90 39.13 4.38
CA TRP A 77 -4.80 40.18 3.92
C TRP A 77 -6.23 39.62 3.87
N PRO A 78 -7.28 40.47 3.82
CA PRO A 78 -8.66 40.01 3.63
C PRO A 78 -8.85 39.15 2.37
N SER A 79 -7.98 39.32 1.36
CA SER A 79 -7.98 38.56 0.11
C SER A 79 -7.17 37.25 0.14
N GLY A 80 -6.51 36.94 1.26
CA GLY A 80 -5.63 35.77 1.41
C GLY A 80 -4.24 36.12 1.95
N LYS A 81 -3.42 35.09 2.16
CA LYS A 81 -2.04 35.18 2.63
C LYS A 81 -1.07 35.27 1.44
N VAL A 82 0.01 36.00 1.62
CA VAL A 82 1.14 36.08 0.68
C VAL A 82 2.37 35.58 1.41
N LEU A 83 3.06 34.61 0.81
CA LEU A 83 4.29 34.08 1.37
C LEU A 83 5.49 34.87 0.87
N HIS A 84 6.53 34.94 1.70
CA HIS A 84 7.72 35.73 1.44
C HIS A 84 9.00 34.94 1.72
N GLY A 85 9.83 34.84 0.69
CA GLY A 85 11.18 34.29 0.76
C GLY A 85 12.21 35.39 0.97
N THR A 86 12.79 35.46 2.17
CA THR A 86 13.76 36.50 2.55
C THR A 86 15.15 35.90 2.79
N SER A 87 15.98 36.52 3.63
CA SER A 87 17.31 36.01 4.00
C SER A 87 17.27 34.65 4.70
N SER A 88 16.13 34.28 5.30
CA SER A 88 15.93 32.99 5.96
C SER A 88 15.52 31.87 5.01
N LEU A 89 15.18 32.19 3.75
CA LEU A 89 14.65 31.20 2.80
C LEU A 89 15.70 30.13 2.49
N LYS A 90 15.28 28.87 2.65
CA LYS A 90 15.96 27.67 2.16
C LYS A 90 15.08 26.97 1.13
N ILE A 91 15.70 26.41 0.10
CA ILE A 91 15.04 25.80 -1.05
C ILE A 91 15.65 24.42 -1.30
N GLU A 92 14.87 23.37 -1.11
CA GLU A 92 15.21 22.01 -1.51
C GLU A 92 14.33 21.60 -2.70
N LYS A 93 14.94 21.19 -3.82
CA LYS A 93 14.22 20.73 -5.01
C LYS A 93 13.78 19.28 -4.83
N LEU A 94 12.47 19.04 -4.86
CA LEU A 94 11.85 17.72 -4.67
C LEU A 94 11.56 17.00 -6.02
N GLY A 95 11.54 17.73 -7.14
CA GLY A 95 11.34 17.17 -8.48
C GLY A 95 9.93 17.40 -9.05
N THR A 96 9.65 16.91 -10.26
CA THR A 96 8.37 17.18 -10.98
C THR A 96 7.19 16.33 -10.50
N SER A 97 7.47 15.26 -9.75
CA SER A 97 6.50 14.59 -8.91
C SER A 97 6.62 15.18 -7.52
N GLN A 98 5.51 15.68 -6.95
CA GLN A 98 5.32 15.72 -5.49
C GLN A 98 5.90 14.43 -4.98
N SER A 99 6.83 14.42 -4.01
CA SER A 99 7.48 13.19 -3.53
C SER A 99 6.47 12.07 -3.63
N ARG A 100 6.59 11.26 -4.68
CA ARG A 100 5.45 10.44 -5.10
C ARG A 100 5.51 9.38 -4.06
N LYS A 101 4.68 9.52 -3.02
CA LYS A 101 4.65 8.61 -1.91
C LYS A 101 4.68 7.24 -2.54
N SER A 102 5.75 6.52 -2.23
CA SER A 102 6.06 5.28 -2.86
C SER A 102 6.04 4.25 -1.78
N SER A 103 5.46 3.10 -2.09
CA SER A 103 5.45 2.00 -1.17
C SER A 103 5.72 0.72 -1.90
N ASP A 104 6.61 -0.08 -1.35
CA ASP A 104 6.86 -1.45 -1.75
C ASP A 104 6.20 -2.36 -0.72
N ILE A 105 5.25 -3.17 -1.17
CA ILE A 105 4.46 -4.07 -0.33
C ILE A 105 4.71 -5.48 -0.84
N LEU A 106 5.13 -6.37 0.06
CA LEU A 106 5.22 -7.78 -0.29
C LEU A 106 3.88 -8.46 -0.05
N PHE A 107 3.24 -8.93 -1.11
CA PHE A 107 2.05 -9.76 -1.02
C PHE A 107 2.41 -11.24 -1.13
N LEU A 108 1.86 -12.02 -0.21
CA LEU A 108 1.89 -13.47 -0.21
C LEU A 108 0.54 -14.01 0.24
N THR A 109 0.25 -15.28 -0.04
CA THR A 109 -1.03 -15.90 0.30
C THR A 109 -0.89 -17.41 0.28
N ASP A 110 -1.86 -18.11 0.84
CA ASP A 110 -2.00 -19.57 0.75
C ASP A 110 -0.73 -20.30 1.20
N SER A 111 -0.10 -19.83 2.29
CA SER A 111 1.11 -20.43 2.84
C SER A 111 0.85 -21.81 3.44
N HIS A 112 -0.33 -22.03 4.02
CA HIS A 112 -0.78 -23.32 4.55
C HIS A 112 0.18 -23.97 5.56
N LEU A 113 0.72 -23.21 6.52
CA LEU A 113 1.50 -23.76 7.64
C LEU A 113 0.77 -24.94 8.31
N GLY A 114 1.49 -26.03 8.58
CA GLY A 114 0.94 -27.29 9.09
C GLY A 114 0.52 -28.31 8.03
N LYS A 115 0.49 -27.92 6.74
CA LYS A 115 0.26 -28.89 5.65
C LYS A 115 1.54 -29.69 5.38
N THR A 116 1.47 -31.01 5.49
CA THR A 116 2.63 -31.91 5.21
C THR A 116 2.49 -32.66 3.89
N THR A 117 1.26 -32.90 3.45
CA THR A 117 0.95 -33.60 2.20
C THR A 117 -0.10 -32.82 1.42
N HIS A 118 0.14 -32.61 0.12
CA HIS A 118 -0.86 -32.11 -0.79
C HIS A 118 -1.34 -33.22 -1.72
N SER A 119 -2.63 -33.22 -2.02
CA SER A 119 -3.25 -34.21 -2.89
C SER A 119 -4.23 -33.53 -3.83
N TYR A 120 -4.15 -33.87 -5.11
CA TYR A 120 -5.05 -33.38 -6.16
C TYR A 120 -5.17 -34.42 -7.27
N GLY A 121 -6.37 -34.63 -7.81
CA GLY A 121 -6.59 -35.54 -8.94
C GLY A 121 -6.10 -36.98 -8.74
N GLY A 122 -6.02 -37.47 -7.49
CA GLY A 122 -5.47 -38.78 -7.15
C GLY A 122 -3.93 -38.84 -7.05
N LEU A 123 -3.24 -37.72 -7.30
CA LEU A 123 -1.81 -37.55 -7.05
C LEU A 123 -1.57 -37.04 -5.62
N SER A 124 -0.39 -37.31 -5.07
CA SER A 124 0.00 -36.84 -3.75
C SER A 124 1.51 -36.60 -3.64
N TRP A 125 1.92 -35.53 -2.98
CA TRP A 125 3.33 -35.22 -2.72
C TRP A 125 3.51 -34.54 -1.36
N SER A 126 4.72 -34.68 -0.81
CA SER A 126 5.12 -33.96 0.40
C SER A 126 5.36 -32.48 0.09
N VAL A 127 4.95 -31.62 1.01
CA VAL A 127 5.13 -30.17 0.94
C VAL A 127 5.75 -29.66 2.24
N ASN A 128 6.49 -28.56 2.16
CA ASN A 128 7.08 -27.87 3.31
C ASN A 128 6.70 -26.37 3.30
N PRO A 129 5.49 -26.02 3.77
CA PRO A 129 5.02 -24.65 3.90
C PRO A 129 5.97 -23.68 4.59
N GLU A 130 6.68 -24.13 5.63
CA GLU A 130 7.58 -23.27 6.40
C GLU A 130 8.73 -22.72 5.55
N GLU A 131 9.28 -23.53 4.64
CA GLU A 131 10.39 -23.13 3.77
C GLU A 131 10.00 -21.94 2.86
N GLY A 132 8.83 -22.02 2.23
CA GLY A 132 8.35 -20.95 1.37
C GLY A 132 7.94 -19.69 2.16
N LEU A 133 7.29 -19.86 3.32
CA LEU A 133 6.97 -18.70 4.17
C LEU A 133 8.25 -18.00 4.64
N ARG A 134 9.27 -18.75 5.10
CA ARG A 134 10.56 -18.17 5.51
C ARG A 134 11.27 -17.46 4.36
N ALA A 135 11.34 -18.07 3.19
CA ALA A 135 11.95 -17.44 2.02
C ALA A 135 11.25 -16.13 1.63
N ALA A 136 9.92 -16.06 1.74
CA ALA A 136 9.17 -14.83 1.52
C ALA A 136 9.52 -13.73 2.53
N ILE A 137 9.65 -14.09 3.80
CA ILE A 137 9.97 -13.16 4.89
C ILE A 137 11.42 -12.66 4.79
N GLU A 138 12.36 -13.54 4.48
CA GLU A 138 13.74 -13.18 4.18
C GLU A 138 13.82 -12.21 2.99
N TYR A 139 13.02 -12.45 1.94
CA TYR A 139 12.91 -11.53 0.81
C TYR A 139 12.37 -10.15 1.24
N ALA A 140 11.31 -10.11 2.05
CA ALA A 140 10.71 -8.87 2.55
C ALA A 140 11.76 -8.01 3.29
N ILE A 141 12.49 -8.64 4.21
CA ILE A 141 13.54 -7.99 5.01
C ILE A 141 14.68 -7.53 4.11
N HIS A 142 15.15 -8.38 3.20
CA HIS A 142 16.23 -8.04 2.27
C HIS A 142 15.88 -6.86 1.36
N LYS A 143 14.61 -6.75 0.95
CA LYS A 143 14.10 -5.62 0.15
C LYS A 143 13.73 -4.40 0.96
N ASN A 144 13.66 -4.51 2.29
CA ASN A 144 13.21 -3.44 3.18
C ASN A 144 11.85 -2.88 2.71
N VAL A 145 10.89 -3.77 2.48
CA VAL A 145 9.52 -3.40 2.08
C VAL A 145 8.83 -2.63 3.20
N ASP A 146 7.86 -1.79 2.85
CA ASP A 146 7.08 -0.99 3.80
C ASP A 146 6.08 -1.84 4.59
N ALA A 147 5.65 -2.98 4.03
CA ALA A 147 4.77 -3.92 4.69
C ALA A 147 4.79 -5.30 4.03
N VAL A 148 4.35 -6.29 4.80
CA VAL A 148 3.95 -7.61 4.31
C VAL A 148 2.44 -7.75 4.43
N VAL A 149 1.76 -8.21 3.38
CA VAL A 149 0.30 -8.46 3.38
C VAL A 149 0.04 -9.93 3.03
N HIS A 150 -0.62 -10.65 3.94
CA HIS A 150 -1.01 -12.05 3.72
C HIS A 150 -2.48 -12.17 3.30
N GLY A 151 -2.72 -12.73 2.11
CA GLY A 151 -4.03 -12.84 1.47
C GLY A 151 -4.96 -13.94 2.01
N GLY A 152 -4.77 -14.40 3.24
CA GLY A 152 -5.51 -15.55 3.82
C GLY A 152 -4.87 -16.91 3.56
N ASP A 153 -5.32 -17.93 4.29
CA ASP A 153 -4.77 -19.29 4.32
C ASP A 153 -3.30 -19.39 4.77
N LEU A 154 -2.91 -18.58 5.74
CA LEU A 154 -1.61 -18.65 6.42
C LEU A 154 -1.44 -20.00 7.12
N PHE A 155 -2.49 -20.48 7.78
CA PHE A 155 -2.53 -21.78 8.45
C PHE A 155 -3.38 -22.79 7.70
N HIS A 156 -2.95 -24.06 7.75
CA HIS A 156 -3.73 -25.19 7.29
C HIS A 156 -4.34 -25.95 8.46
N ASN A 157 -5.65 -25.78 8.70
CA ASN A 157 -6.38 -26.57 9.68
C ASN A 157 -7.15 -27.72 9.00
N PRO A 158 -6.72 -28.99 9.13
CA PRO A 158 -7.45 -30.13 8.56
C PRO A 158 -8.74 -30.46 9.35
N GLY A 159 -8.96 -29.83 10.50
CA GLY A 159 -10.10 -30.03 11.41
C GLY A 159 -9.71 -30.49 12.80
N SER A 160 -8.46 -30.91 13.00
CA SER A 160 -7.91 -31.26 14.30
C SER A 160 -7.35 -30.07 15.08
N GLY A 161 -7.29 -28.88 14.49
CA GLY A 161 -6.65 -27.70 15.08
C GLY A 161 -5.41 -27.27 14.32
N ILE A 162 -4.59 -26.43 14.97
CA ILE A 162 -3.27 -26.01 14.50
C ILE A 162 -2.27 -26.50 15.54
N GLU A 163 -1.18 -27.11 15.09
CA GLU A 163 -0.15 -27.63 16.00
C GLU A 163 0.63 -26.48 16.65
N GLU A 164 1.18 -26.73 17.84
CA GLU A 164 1.96 -25.73 18.57
C GLU A 164 3.23 -25.35 17.81
N GLU A 165 3.84 -26.30 17.09
CA GLU A 165 5.02 -26.07 16.25
C GLU A 165 4.73 -25.07 15.13
N ASP A 166 3.62 -25.23 14.40
CA ASP A 166 3.20 -24.31 13.34
C ASP A 166 2.92 -22.90 13.88
N THR A 167 2.31 -22.83 15.06
CA THR A 167 2.09 -21.57 15.77
C THR A 167 3.42 -20.90 16.12
N ALA A 168 4.40 -21.68 16.58
CA ALA A 168 5.74 -21.17 16.89
C ALA A 168 6.50 -20.72 15.64
N VAL A 169 6.36 -21.40 14.51
CA VAL A 169 6.91 -20.97 13.21
C VAL A 169 6.34 -19.60 12.85
N CYS A 170 5.01 -19.47 12.88
CA CYS A 170 4.35 -18.21 12.55
C CYS A 170 4.78 -17.07 13.48
N ARG A 171 4.84 -17.32 14.80
CA ARG A 171 5.30 -16.30 15.76
C ARG A 171 6.73 -15.84 15.43
N ARG A 172 7.64 -16.76 15.12
CA ARG A 172 9.03 -16.42 14.77
C ARG A 172 9.10 -15.47 13.58
N VAL A 173 8.41 -15.78 12.49
CA VAL A 173 8.47 -14.93 11.28
C VAL A 173 7.83 -13.56 11.50
N LEU A 174 6.75 -13.48 12.28
CA LEU A 174 6.14 -12.18 12.62
C LEU A 174 7.03 -11.34 13.53
N THR A 175 7.68 -11.98 14.51
CA THR A 175 8.67 -11.30 15.38
C THR A 175 9.86 -10.79 14.56
N GLU A 176 10.36 -11.58 13.61
CA GLU A 176 11.48 -11.18 12.75
C GLU A 176 11.15 -9.95 11.89
N LEU A 177 9.94 -9.90 11.31
CA LEU A 177 9.45 -8.70 10.62
C LEU A 177 9.36 -7.48 11.56
N ALA A 178 8.80 -7.67 12.76
CA ALA A 178 8.64 -6.60 13.74
C ALA A 178 9.99 -6.04 14.22
N GLU A 179 11.00 -6.90 14.40
CA GLU A 179 12.38 -6.49 14.74
C GLU A 179 13.03 -5.63 13.64
N HIS A 180 12.60 -5.80 12.38
CA HIS A 180 13.03 -4.98 11.24
C HIS A 180 12.08 -3.80 10.96
N GLY A 181 11.05 -3.58 11.78
CA GLY A 181 10.09 -2.50 11.61
C GLY A 181 9.14 -2.67 10.43
N ILE A 182 8.96 -3.91 9.94
CA ILE A 182 8.07 -4.22 8.81
C ILE A 182 6.72 -4.71 9.37
N PRO A 183 5.63 -3.95 9.26
CA PRO A 183 4.32 -4.38 9.71
C PRO A 183 3.77 -5.55 8.87
N PHE A 184 3.08 -6.47 9.54
CA PHE A 184 2.40 -7.60 8.90
C PHE A 184 0.89 -7.39 8.95
N TYR A 185 0.26 -7.34 7.78
CA TYR A 185 -1.18 -7.24 7.61
C TYR A 185 -1.74 -8.55 7.09
N PHE A 186 -2.98 -8.88 7.45
CA PHE A 186 -3.60 -10.12 6.97
C PHE A 186 -5.12 -10.04 6.87
N ILE A 187 -5.68 -10.96 6.10
CA ILE A 187 -7.09 -11.36 6.14
C ILE A 187 -7.19 -12.85 6.44
N TYR A 188 -8.35 -13.33 6.84
CA TYR A 188 -8.62 -14.76 7.03
C TYR A 188 -9.05 -15.42 5.73
N GLY A 189 -8.47 -16.59 5.43
CA GLY A 189 -8.95 -17.48 4.38
C GLY A 189 -9.92 -18.53 4.92
N ASN A 190 -10.16 -19.57 4.13
CA ASN A 190 -11.07 -20.66 4.50
C ASN A 190 -10.40 -21.76 5.34
N HIS A 191 -9.06 -21.84 5.35
CA HIS A 191 -8.31 -22.89 6.04
C HIS A 191 -7.90 -22.56 7.47
N GLU A 192 -7.88 -21.30 7.92
CA GLU A 192 -7.57 -20.99 9.32
C GLU A 192 -8.55 -21.66 10.29
N ARG A 193 -9.84 -21.65 9.92
CA ARG A 193 -10.98 -21.99 10.80
C ARG A 193 -10.89 -21.24 12.14
N GLN A 194 -11.65 -21.68 13.13
CA GLN A 194 -11.68 -21.06 14.46
C GLN A 194 -10.37 -21.22 15.25
N ALA A 195 -9.51 -22.20 14.91
CA ALA A 195 -8.24 -22.37 15.61
C ALA A 195 -7.19 -21.35 15.14
N GLY A 196 -7.00 -21.21 13.82
CA GLY A 196 -6.09 -20.23 13.24
C GLY A 196 -6.51 -18.79 13.55
N ARG A 197 -7.82 -18.49 13.51
CA ARG A 197 -8.35 -17.17 13.89
C ARG A 197 -7.92 -16.74 15.30
N ARG A 198 -8.14 -17.61 16.30
CA ARG A 198 -7.72 -17.37 17.70
C ARG A 198 -6.21 -17.23 17.88
N ILE A 199 -5.40 -17.85 17.02
CA ILE A 199 -3.95 -17.66 17.04
C ILE A 199 -3.60 -16.25 16.55
N MET A 200 -4.17 -15.83 15.41
CA MET A 200 -3.92 -14.51 14.84
C MET A 200 -4.50 -13.37 15.69
N GLU A 201 -5.63 -13.57 16.37
CA GLU A 201 -6.17 -12.63 17.36
C GLU A 201 -5.13 -12.37 18.46
N ARG A 202 -4.51 -13.43 19.00
CA ARG A 202 -3.43 -13.29 19.99
C ARG A 202 -2.20 -12.57 19.44
N PHE A 203 -1.81 -12.84 18.19
CA PHE A 203 -0.69 -12.11 17.56
C PHE A 203 -1.03 -10.64 17.30
N THR A 204 -2.30 -10.32 17.06
CA THR A 204 -2.78 -8.94 16.96
C THR A 204 -2.72 -8.25 18.32
N ASP A 205 -3.18 -8.93 19.40
CA ASP A 205 -3.07 -8.43 20.78
C ASP A 205 -1.60 -8.22 21.21
N ASP A 206 -0.69 -9.08 20.75
CA ASP A 206 0.75 -8.97 20.97
C ASP A 206 1.42 -7.85 20.11
N GLY A 207 0.67 -7.21 19.21
CA GLY A 207 1.18 -6.17 18.31
C GLY A 207 2.04 -6.67 17.14
N LEU A 208 1.97 -7.97 16.83
CA LEU A 208 2.76 -8.61 15.77
C LEU A 208 2.06 -8.63 14.40
N ALA A 209 0.75 -8.40 14.36
CA ALA A 209 -0.04 -8.45 13.14
C ALA A 209 -1.21 -7.46 13.20
N VAL A 210 -1.71 -7.04 12.04
CA VAL A 210 -2.89 -6.18 11.92
C VAL A 210 -3.89 -6.83 10.97
N HIS A 211 -5.11 -7.04 11.45
CA HIS A 211 -6.20 -7.58 10.63
C HIS A 211 -6.79 -6.47 9.75
N LEU A 212 -6.84 -6.70 8.44
CA LEU A 212 -7.41 -5.77 7.47
C LEU A 212 -8.93 -5.94 7.37
N GLY A 213 -9.65 -4.83 7.18
CA GLY A 213 -11.09 -4.82 7.00
C GLY A 213 -11.56 -3.76 6.00
N SER A 214 -12.82 -3.34 6.13
CA SER A 214 -13.41 -2.28 5.31
C SER A 214 -12.88 -0.88 5.62
N ARG A 215 -12.32 -0.70 6.82
CA ARG A 215 -11.49 0.47 7.16
C ARG A 215 -10.07 0.21 6.65
N TYR A 216 -9.55 1.16 5.87
CA TYR A 216 -8.20 1.02 5.32
C TYR A 216 -7.12 1.24 6.38
N GLU A 217 -5.99 0.58 6.17
CA GLU A 217 -4.72 0.93 6.76
C GLU A 217 -3.86 1.69 5.75
N VAL A 218 -3.12 2.69 6.21
CA VAL A 218 -2.20 3.44 5.34
C VAL A 218 -0.83 2.78 5.37
N ILE A 219 -0.34 2.33 4.21
CA ILE A 219 0.96 1.68 4.07
C ILE A 219 1.92 2.59 3.29
N GLY A 220 3.12 2.80 3.85
CA GLY A 220 4.22 3.60 3.27
C GLY A 220 3.80 5.00 2.81
N ASP A 221 2.78 5.57 3.46
CA ASP A 221 2.08 6.81 3.13
C ASP A 221 1.45 6.89 1.73
N ALA A 222 1.54 5.86 0.89
CA ALA A 222 1.08 5.90 -0.51
C ALA A 222 -0.18 5.08 -0.78
N VAL A 223 -0.52 4.13 0.11
CA VAL A 223 -1.54 3.13 -0.17
C VAL A 223 -2.56 3.08 0.96
N ALA A 224 -3.84 3.17 0.60
CA ALA A 224 -4.96 2.74 1.43
C ALA A 224 -5.27 1.28 1.12
N PHE A 225 -4.99 0.41 2.08
CA PHE A 225 -5.10 -1.04 1.92
C PHE A 225 -6.29 -1.59 2.72
N TYR A 226 -7.20 -2.28 2.03
CA TYR A 226 -8.44 -2.83 2.57
C TYR A 226 -8.38 -4.37 2.58
N GLY A 227 -9.21 -4.98 3.43
CA GLY A 227 -9.33 -6.43 3.56
C GLY A 227 -10.77 -6.91 3.57
N VAL A 228 -11.01 -8.06 2.96
CA VAL A 228 -12.25 -8.83 3.10
C VAL A 228 -11.89 -10.29 3.34
N ASP A 229 -12.19 -10.77 4.55
CA ASP A 229 -12.05 -12.18 4.90
C ASP A 229 -12.89 -13.08 3.98
N HIS A 230 -12.45 -14.32 3.82
CA HIS A 230 -13.27 -15.36 3.21
C HIS A 230 -14.62 -15.51 3.91
N GLN A 231 -15.67 -15.58 3.10
CA GLN A 231 -17.05 -15.85 3.46
C GLN A 231 -17.54 -17.11 2.75
N SER A 232 -18.11 -18.05 3.48
CA SER A 232 -18.70 -19.26 2.86
C SER A 232 -19.98 -18.99 2.09
N ASP A 233 -20.63 -17.86 2.31
CA ASP A 233 -21.81 -17.40 1.57
C ASP A 233 -21.58 -15.96 1.09
N TRP A 234 -21.54 -15.78 -0.23
CA TRP A 234 -21.29 -14.50 -0.90
C TRP A 234 -22.56 -13.88 -1.49
N THR A 235 -23.72 -14.54 -1.39
CA THR A 235 -24.91 -14.25 -2.22
C THR A 235 -25.39 -12.79 -2.12
N ASP A 236 -25.33 -12.20 -0.93
CA ASP A 236 -25.78 -10.84 -0.65
C ASP A 236 -24.64 -9.94 -0.13
N PHE A 237 -23.39 -10.26 -0.45
CA PHE A 237 -22.24 -9.48 0.00
C PHE A 237 -22.27 -8.07 -0.61
N VAL A 238 -22.16 -7.05 0.25
CA VAL A 238 -22.05 -5.65 -0.15
C VAL A 238 -20.67 -5.14 0.25
N LEU A 239 -19.91 -4.68 -0.74
CA LEU A 239 -18.61 -4.07 -0.52
C LEU A 239 -18.78 -2.60 -0.10
N ASP A 240 -18.68 -2.34 1.20
CA ASP A 240 -18.76 -0.99 1.78
C ASP A 240 -17.43 -0.61 2.43
N LEU A 241 -16.59 0.10 1.68
CA LEU A 241 -15.25 0.50 2.09
C LEU A 241 -15.23 1.95 2.58
N GLU A 242 -14.43 2.24 3.61
CA GLU A 242 -14.17 3.62 4.04
C GLU A 242 -13.52 4.41 2.90
N ARG A 243 -13.94 5.67 2.68
CA ARG A 243 -13.35 6.48 1.61
C ARG A 243 -11.96 7.00 1.99
N ALA A 244 -10.94 6.54 1.29
CA ALA A 244 -9.57 7.06 1.44
C ALA A 244 -9.37 8.45 0.81
N PRO A 245 -8.36 9.21 1.27
CA PRO A 245 -7.85 10.41 0.61
C PRO A 245 -7.49 10.16 -0.86
N GLU A 246 -7.75 11.15 -1.71
CA GLU A 246 -7.59 11.03 -3.17
C GLU A 246 -6.13 10.85 -3.62
N ASN A 247 -5.16 11.16 -2.76
CA ASN A 247 -3.74 11.02 -3.04
C ASN A 247 -3.18 9.60 -2.77
N LEU A 248 -3.95 8.71 -2.14
CA LEU A 248 -3.53 7.33 -1.86
C LEU A 248 -4.01 6.37 -2.95
N ALA A 249 -3.15 5.46 -3.42
CA ALA A 249 -3.61 4.32 -4.20
C ALA A 249 -4.51 3.43 -3.33
N THR A 250 -5.53 2.84 -3.92
CA THR A 250 -6.54 2.02 -3.21
C THR A 250 -6.37 0.55 -3.61
N VAL A 251 -6.09 -0.30 -2.62
CA VAL A 251 -5.85 -1.72 -2.85
C VAL A 251 -6.77 -2.55 -1.96
N LEU A 252 -7.57 -3.42 -2.57
CA LEU A 252 -8.42 -4.37 -1.86
C LEU A 252 -7.79 -5.76 -1.88
N CYS A 253 -7.57 -6.35 -0.71
CA CYS A 253 -7.26 -7.77 -0.57
C CYS A 253 -8.50 -8.57 -0.17
N LEU A 254 -8.75 -9.69 -0.84
CA LEU A 254 -9.81 -10.63 -0.45
C LEU A 254 -9.43 -12.09 -0.68
N HIS A 255 -10.22 -13.02 -0.14
CA HIS A 255 -9.97 -14.45 -0.27
C HIS A 255 -11.24 -15.18 -0.70
N GLN A 256 -11.45 -15.33 -2.02
CA GLN A 256 -12.63 -15.99 -2.59
C GLN A 256 -12.34 -16.68 -3.93
N SER A 257 -13.27 -17.52 -4.40
CA SER A 257 -13.27 -18.04 -5.76
C SER A 257 -13.79 -16.96 -6.73
N ILE A 258 -12.88 -16.19 -7.33
CA ILE A 258 -13.23 -15.03 -8.17
C ILE A 258 -13.02 -15.33 -9.64
N ALA A 259 -14.03 -15.10 -10.49
CA ALA A 259 -13.84 -15.08 -11.94
C ALA A 259 -13.15 -13.77 -12.39
N PRO A 260 -12.13 -13.83 -13.26
CA PRO A 260 -11.75 -14.97 -14.09
C PRO A 260 -10.58 -15.81 -13.54
N PHE A 261 -10.17 -15.61 -12.29
CA PHE A 261 -9.00 -16.28 -11.73
C PHE A 261 -9.25 -17.76 -11.45
N THR A 262 -10.42 -18.08 -10.91
CA THR A 262 -10.84 -19.47 -10.65
C THR A 262 -11.29 -20.17 -11.93
N ALA A 263 -10.97 -21.47 -12.03
CA ALA A 263 -11.50 -22.36 -13.06
C ALA A 263 -12.88 -22.94 -12.68
N SER A 264 -13.40 -22.63 -11.48
CA SER A 264 -14.72 -23.09 -11.02
C SER A 264 -15.83 -22.66 -12.00
N GLY A 265 -16.74 -23.58 -12.32
CA GLY A 265 -17.95 -23.29 -13.09
C GLY A 265 -19.00 -22.48 -12.32
N SER A 266 -18.80 -22.31 -11.01
CA SER A 266 -19.63 -21.52 -10.11
C SER A 266 -18.71 -20.71 -9.17
N PRO A 267 -18.07 -19.64 -9.68
CA PRO A 267 -17.27 -18.74 -8.84
C PRO A 267 -18.17 -18.05 -7.81
N ASP A 268 -17.63 -17.74 -6.63
CA ASP A 268 -18.35 -17.01 -5.59
C ASP A 268 -18.71 -15.60 -6.07
N CYS A 269 -17.79 -14.96 -6.81
CA CYS A 269 -18.01 -13.65 -7.39
C CYS A 269 -17.23 -13.42 -8.70
N SER A 270 -17.45 -12.25 -9.30
CA SER A 270 -16.72 -11.79 -10.48
C SER A 270 -15.97 -10.51 -10.15
N LEU A 271 -14.70 -10.44 -10.54
CA LEU A 271 -13.86 -9.25 -10.36
C LEU A 271 -14.55 -8.00 -10.92
N ASN A 272 -15.10 -8.08 -12.14
CA ASN A 272 -15.71 -6.93 -12.79
C ASN A 272 -16.94 -6.46 -12.01
N ARG A 273 -17.78 -7.38 -11.53
CA ARG A 273 -18.93 -7.01 -10.68
C ARG A 273 -18.47 -6.43 -9.35
N LEU A 274 -17.42 -6.98 -8.73
CA LEU A 274 -16.85 -6.45 -7.49
C LEU A 274 -16.44 -4.99 -7.68
N LEU A 275 -15.68 -4.70 -8.73
CA LEU A 275 -15.22 -3.37 -9.10
C LEU A 275 -16.39 -2.42 -9.42
N ASP A 276 -17.38 -2.86 -10.21
CA ASP A 276 -18.56 -2.06 -10.56
C ASP A 276 -19.46 -1.77 -9.35
N SER A 277 -19.49 -2.67 -8.36
CA SER A 277 -20.32 -2.55 -7.16
C SER A 277 -19.65 -1.80 -6.01
N SER A 278 -18.35 -1.55 -6.10
CA SER A 278 -17.58 -0.88 -5.05
C SER A 278 -18.07 0.55 -4.85
N ASN A 279 -18.25 0.95 -3.58
CA ASN A 279 -18.63 2.32 -3.21
C ASN A 279 -17.48 3.34 -3.42
N ILE A 280 -16.25 2.87 -3.64
CA ILE A 280 -15.07 3.68 -3.96
C ILE A 280 -14.35 3.13 -5.21
N PRO A 281 -13.63 3.96 -5.97
CA PRO A 281 -12.73 3.45 -7.01
C PRO A 281 -11.59 2.64 -6.38
N LEU A 282 -11.26 1.50 -6.99
CA LEU A 282 -10.16 0.62 -6.58
C LEU A 282 -9.10 0.57 -7.67
N ASP A 283 -7.84 0.82 -7.32
CA ASP A 283 -6.70 0.78 -8.25
C ASP A 283 -6.21 -0.68 -8.46
N LEU A 284 -6.22 -1.50 -7.40
CA LEU A 284 -5.88 -2.92 -7.44
C LEU A 284 -6.82 -3.75 -6.57
N VAL A 285 -7.27 -4.88 -7.09
CA VAL A 285 -7.84 -5.98 -6.30
C VAL A 285 -6.84 -7.12 -6.31
N ILE A 286 -6.41 -7.60 -5.15
CA ILE A 286 -5.50 -8.74 -5.03
C ILE A 286 -6.18 -9.85 -4.24
N THR A 287 -6.03 -11.10 -4.68
CA THR A 287 -6.72 -12.24 -4.07
C THR A 287 -5.79 -13.41 -3.80
N GLY A 288 -6.10 -14.10 -2.70
CA GLY A 288 -5.68 -15.48 -2.46
C GLY A 288 -6.69 -16.50 -3.01
N HIS A 289 -6.74 -17.68 -2.39
CA HIS A 289 -7.66 -18.80 -2.63
C HIS A 289 -7.39 -19.58 -3.92
N THR A 290 -7.21 -18.84 -5.02
CA THR A 290 -6.76 -19.45 -6.26
C THR A 290 -5.24 -19.49 -6.26
N HIS A 291 -4.68 -20.69 -6.11
CA HIS A 291 -3.22 -20.84 -5.98
C HIS A 291 -2.45 -20.45 -7.24
N SER A 292 -3.11 -20.34 -8.41
CA SER A 292 -2.48 -19.92 -9.66
C SER A 292 -2.38 -18.40 -9.78
N ARG A 293 -1.24 -17.93 -10.30
CA ARG A 293 -1.03 -16.51 -10.59
C ARG A 293 -1.71 -16.12 -11.90
N SER A 294 -2.57 -15.11 -11.86
CA SER A 294 -3.32 -14.60 -13.01
C SER A 294 -3.65 -13.11 -12.82
N GLU A 295 -3.79 -12.37 -13.91
CA GLU A 295 -4.12 -10.95 -13.87
C GLU A 295 -5.27 -10.63 -14.85
N HIS A 296 -6.07 -9.64 -14.49
CA HIS A 296 -7.19 -9.17 -15.32
C HIS A 296 -7.34 -7.66 -15.20
N HIS A 297 -7.71 -7.00 -16.29
CA HIS A 297 -7.95 -5.55 -16.32
C HIS A 297 -9.42 -5.27 -16.56
N HIS A 298 -9.97 -4.29 -15.84
CA HIS A 298 -11.33 -3.78 -16.03
C HIS A 298 -11.30 -2.26 -15.92
N GLY A 299 -11.31 -1.58 -17.07
CA GLY A 299 -11.04 -0.14 -17.14
C GLY A 299 -9.61 0.17 -16.67
N GLU A 300 -9.49 1.13 -15.76
CA GLU A 300 -8.22 1.53 -15.13
C GLU A 300 -7.83 0.63 -13.95
N SER A 301 -8.76 -0.19 -13.45
CA SER A 301 -8.53 -1.11 -12.34
C SER A 301 -7.87 -2.40 -12.80
N ARG A 302 -7.03 -2.98 -11.95
CA ARG A 302 -6.41 -4.30 -12.17
C ARG A 302 -6.82 -5.27 -11.07
N GLY A 303 -7.03 -6.52 -11.43
CA GLY A 303 -7.12 -7.65 -10.51
C GLY A 303 -5.90 -8.56 -10.63
N LEU A 304 -5.45 -9.14 -9.51
CA LEU A 304 -4.30 -10.05 -9.43
C LEU A 304 -4.60 -11.21 -8.49
N SER A 305 -4.38 -12.44 -8.94
CA SER A 305 -4.32 -13.64 -8.09
C SER A 305 -2.87 -13.89 -7.71
N GLY A 306 -2.54 -13.90 -6.41
CA GLY A 306 -1.15 -13.80 -5.93
C GLY A 306 -0.35 -15.11 -5.92
N GLY A 307 -0.98 -16.25 -6.16
CA GLY A 307 -0.30 -17.53 -6.19
C GLY A 307 -0.38 -18.28 -4.86
N ALA A 308 0.69 -18.98 -4.48
CA ALA A 308 0.86 -19.58 -3.16
C ALA A 308 2.35 -19.62 -2.79
N THR A 309 2.69 -19.62 -1.51
CA THR A 309 4.09 -19.82 -1.06
C THR A 309 4.45 -21.29 -0.86
N THR A 310 3.57 -22.21 -1.22
CA THR A 310 3.81 -23.65 -1.14
C THR A 310 3.30 -24.36 -2.39
N ARG A 311 3.74 -25.61 -2.60
CA ARG A 311 3.43 -26.39 -3.82
C ARG A 311 2.06 -27.04 -3.71
N VAL A 312 1.02 -26.23 -3.85
CA VAL A 312 -0.40 -26.63 -3.75
C VAL A 312 -1.14 -26.61 -5.09
N GLY A 313 -0.42 -26.83 -6.19
CA GLY A 313 -0.97 -26.93 -7.55
C GLY A 313 -1.72 -28.24 -7.83
N GLU A 314 -2.05 -28.49 -9.10
CA GLU A 314 -2.69 -29.73 -9.54
C GLU A 314 -1.70 -30.89 -9.62
N THR A 315 -0.42 -30.56 -9.83
CA THR A 315 0.75 -31.42 -9.81
C THR A 315 1.85 -30.76 -8.96
N LYS A 316 2.94 -31.50 -8.66
CA LYS A 316 4.00 -30.99 -7.78
C LYS A 316 4.73 -29.75 -8.31
N ASP A 317 4.82 -29.62 -9.64
CA ASP A 317 5.73 -28.68 -10.31
C ASP A 317 5.04 -27.75 -11.31
N ASP A 318 3.70 -27.80 -11.44
CA ASP A 318 2.96 -26.84 -12.27
C ASP A 318 2.86 -25.45 -11.63
N LEU A 319 3.02 -25.39 -10.30
CA LEU A 319 2.89 -24.19 -9.50
C LEU A 319 4.10 -24.03 -8.59
N LEU A 320 5.03 -23.22 -9.06
CA LEU A 320 6.19 -22.83 -8.26
C LEU A 320 5.76 -21.82 -7.19
N PRO A 321 6.18 -22.02 -5.93
CA PRO A 321 6.00 -21.04 -4.86
C PRO A 321 6.46 -19.65 -5.27
N SER A 322 5.64 -18.65 -4.97
CA SER A 322 5.92 -17.27 -5.37
C SER A 322 5.27 -16.24 -4.46
N ILE A 323 5.77 -15.02 -4.59
CA ILE A 323 5.27 -13.80 -3.96
C ILE A 323 5.09 -12.72 -5.03
N GLU A 324 4.34 -11.67 -4.71
CA GLU A 324 4.17 -10.50 -5.56
C GLU A 324 4.70 -9.26 -4.83
N LEU A 325 5.73 -8.62 -5.39
CA LEU A 325 6.18 -7.30 -4.94
C LEU A 325 5.31 -6.24 -5.61
N ILE A 326 4.46 -5.58 -4.82
CA ILE A 326 3.59 -4.50 -5.27
C ILE A 326 4.30 -3.17 -5.00
N SER A 327 4.60 -2.43 -6.07
CA SER A 327 5.19 -1.11 -5.99
C SER A 327 4.16 -0.06 -6.38
N VAL A 328 3.95 0.91 -5.50
CA VAL A 328 3.10 2.07 -5.73
C VAL A 328 3.96 3.31 -5.88
N GLN A 329 3.66 4.16 -6.86
CA GLN A 329 4.25 5.50 -7.00
C GLN A 329 3.16 6.50 -7.36
N GLY A 330 2.69 7.27 -6.38
CA GLY A 330 1.45 8.03 -6.50
C GLY A 330 0.27 7.07 -6.72
N LYS A 331 -0.54 7.30 -7.77
CA LYS A 331 -1.66 6.40 -8.14
C LYS A 331 -1.27 5.19 -9.00
N LYS A 332 -0.02 5.10 -9.45
CA LYS A 332 0.41 4.01 -10.32
C LYS A 332 0.78 2.79 -9.48
N VAL A 333 0.04 1.69 -9.68
CA VAL A 333 0.31 0.39 -9.03
C VAL A 333 0.94 -0.58 -10.03
N SER A 334 2.12 -1.10 -9.72
CA SER A 334 2.78 -2.18 -10.46
C SER A 334 2.99 -3.39 -9.56
N SER A 335 3.05 -4.59 -10.14
CA SER A 335 3.45 -5.79 -9.42
C SER A 335 4.54 -6.54 -10.18
N LYS A 336 5.40 -7.23 -9.43
CA LYS A 336 6.42 -8.11 -9.97
C LYS A 336 6.37 -9.43 -9.20
N ARG A 337 6.15 -10.52 -9.93
CA ARG A 337 6.24 -11.88 -9.38
C ARG A 337 7.69 -12.25 -9.11
N GLU A 338 7.94 -12.84 -7.95
CA GLU A 338 9.22 -13.43 -7.57
C GLU A 338 8.99 -14.86 -7.12
N PHE A 339 9.87 -15.78 -7.52
CA PHE A 339 9.82 -17.18 -7.11
C PHE A 339 10.67 -17.40 -5.87
N LEU A 340 10.25 -18.32 -5.01
CA LEU A 340 10.90 -18.67 -3.76
C LEU A 340 11.86 -19.85 -3.91
#